data_AF-A0A1U9UND5-F1
#
_entry.id   AF-A0A1U9UND5-F1
#
_cell.length_a   1.000
_cell.length_b   1.000
_cell.length_c   1.000
_cell.angle_alpha   90.00
_cell.angle_beta   90.00
_cell.angle_gamma   90.00
#
_symmetry.space_group_name_H-M   'P 1'
#
loop_
_entity.id
_entity.type
_entity.pdbx_description
1 polymer ?
#
loop_
_entity_poly.entity_id
_entity_poly.type
_entity_poly.pdbx_seq_one_letter_code
_entity_poly.pdbx_strand_id
1 'polypeptide(L)' 'MEQWKKKVYELAEQILLEAKPTQVSPPFDAPRFAKEWIEVARKTSRIHAPKVMVRKPKKDKRGNPVISKTTLALEWELY' A
#
# COMPACT_ATOMS: atom_id res chain seq x y z
N MET A 1 18.17 -26.94 -9.16
CA MET A 1 17.30 -26.04 -9.94
C MET A 1 16.05 -25.65 -9.15
N GLU A 2 15.30 -26.61 -8.62
CA GLU A 2 14.02 -26.36 -7.93
C GLU A 2 14.14 -25.53 -6.63
N GLN A 3 15.12 -25.84 -5.78
CA GLN A 3 15.37 -25.07 -4.56
C GLN A 3 15.78 -23.62 -4.83
N TRP A 4 16.53 -23.36 -5.90
CA TRP A 4 16.92 -22.00 -6.27
C TRP A 4 15.71 -21.19 -6.72
N LYS A 5 14.87 -21.77 -7.60
CA LYS A 5 13.63 -21.13 -8.04
C LYS A 5 12.73 -20.80 -6.86
N LYS A 6 12.55 -21.74 -5.93
CA LYS A 6 11.75 -21.51 -4.71
C LYS A 6 12.26 -20.32 -3.90
N LYS A 7 13.56 -20.27 -3.61
CA LYS A 7 14.17 -19.14 -2.87
C LYS A 7 14.01 -17.80 -3.58
N VAL A 8 14.13 -17.79 -4.91
CA VAL A 8 13.92 -16.57 -5.72
C VAL A 8 12.47 -16.10 -5.62
N TYR A 9 11.49 -17.00 -5.71
CA TYR A 9 10.08 -16.65 -5.55
C TYR A 9 9.75 -16.10 -4.17
N GLU A 10 10.23 -16.75 -3.10
CA GLU A 10 10.02 -16.29 -1.72
C GLU A 10 10.60 -14.88 -1.51
N LEU A 11 11.81 -14.63 -2.01
CA LEU A 11 12.44 -13.31 -1.91
C LEU A 11 11.68 -12.26 -2.74
N ALA A 12 11.24 -12.60 -3.95
CA ALA A 12 10.46 -11.70 -4.78
C ALA A 12 9.13 -11.31 -4.12
N GLU A 13 8.44 -12.26 -3.49
CA GLU A 13 7.21 -12.01 -2.73
C GLU A 13 7.47 -11.08 -1.54
N GLN A 14 8.55 -11.31 -0.78
CA GLN A 14 8.94 -10.44 0.33
C GLN A 14 9.24 -9.01 -0.14
N ILE A 15 10.02 -8.85 -1.20
CA ILE A 15 10.35 -7.53 -1.78
C ILE A 15 9.07 -6.80 -2.19
N LEU A 16 8.12 -7.49 -2.83
CA LEU A 16 6.87 -6.89 -3.28
C LEU A 16 5.93 -6.53 -2.13
N LEU A 17 5.96 -7.28 -1.02
CA LEU A 17 5.17 -6.98 0.18
C LEU A 17 5.72 -5.79 0.98
N GLU A 18 7.04 -5.64 1.04
CA GLU A 18 7.77 -4.58 1.75
C GLU A 18 7.93 -3.29 0.93
N ALA A 19 7.78 -3.38 -0.41
CA ALA A 19 7.89 -2.23 -1.29
C ALA A 19 6.91 -1.12 -0.91
N LYS A 20 7.36 0.14 -1.02
CA LYS A 20 6.51 1.31 -0.80
C LYS A 20 5.34 1.29 -1.80
N PRO A 21 4.07 1.36 -1.34
CA PRO A 21 2.93 1.42 -2.24
C PRO A 21 3.05 2.61 -3.19
N THR A 22 2.82 2.38 -4.47
CA THR A 22 2.75 3.43 -5.49
C THR A 22 1.28 3.68 -5.84
N GLN A 23 0.89 4.95 -5.91
CA GLN A 23 -0.48 5.31 -6.28
C GLN A 23 -0.72 4.95 -7.76
N VAL A 24 -1.73 4.13 -8.00
CA VAL A 24 -2.07 3.66 -9.35
C VAL A 24 -2.67 4.78 -10.21
N SER A 25 -3.55 5.59 -9.62
CA SER A 25 -4.21 6.70 -10.33
C SER A 25 -4.77 7.75 -9.35
N PRO A 26 -4.75 9.05 -9.69
CA PRO A 26 -5.37 10.10 -8.88
C PRO A 26 -6.89 9.93 -8.61
N PRO A 27 -7.73 9.47 -9.57
CA PRO A 27 -9.16 9.24 -9.36
C PRO A 27 -9.54 8.11 -8.40
N PHE A 28 -8.58 7.32 -7.89
CA PHE A 28 -8.85 6.35 -6.82
C PHE A 28 -8.72 7.00 -5.44
N ASP A 29 -9.40 8.13 -5.27
CA ASP A 29 -9.43 8.94 -4.06
C ASP A 29 -10.45 8.40 -3.03
N ALA A 30 -11.50 7.73 -3.51
CA ALA A 30 -12.49 7.06 -2.68
C ALA A 30 -12.15 5.57 -2.48
N PRO A 31 -12.26 5.04 -1.24
CA PRO A 31 -11.99 3.63 -0.96
C PRO A 31 -12.82 2.63 -1.76
N ARG A 32 -14.06 3.00 -2.12
CA ARG A 32 -14.94 2.15 -2.95
C ARG A 32 -14.35 1.89 -4.33
N PHE A 33 -13.93 2.94 -5.03
CA PHE A 33 -13.36 2.83 -6.37
C PHE A 33 -12.04 2.04 -6.36
N ALA A 34 -11.21 2.25 -5.33
CA ALA A 34 -10.00 1.46 -5.14
C ALA A 34 -10.32 -0.03 -4.96
N LYS A 35 -11.33 -0.40 -4.15
CA LYS A 35 -11.76 -1.80 -3.97
C LYS A 35 -12.30 -2.42 -5.25
N GLU A 36 -13.15 -1.70 -5.97
CA GLU A 36 -13.71 -2.16 -7.26
C GLU A 36 -12.60 -2.39 -8.29
N TRP A 37 -11.62 -1.48 -8.37
CA TRP A 37 -10.45 -1.67 -9.23
C TRP A 37 -9.64 -2.91 -8.84
N ILE A 38 -9.37 -3.11 -7.55
CA ILE A 38 -8.65 -4.31 -7.07
C ILE A 38 -9.39 -5.57 -7.47
N GLU A 39 -10.71 -5.60 -7.36
CA GLU A 39 -11.52 -6.75 -7.75
C GLU A 39 -11.36 -7.07 -9.24
N VAL A 40 -11.49 -6.05 -10.11
CA VAL A 40 -11.32 -6.22 -11.56
C VAL A 40 -9.89 -6.65 -11.88
N ALA A 41 -8.88 -5.97 -11.32
CA ALA A 41 -7.49 -6.21 -11.62
C ALA A 41 -7.03 -7.61 -11.16
N ARG A 42 -7.58 -8.17 -10.08
CA ARG A 42 -7.37 -9.57 -9.68
C ARG A 42 -7.86 -10.58 -10.72
N LYS A 43 -8.91 -10.23 -11.48
CA LYS A 43 -9.50 -11.09 -12.51
C LYS A 43 -8.80 -10.93 -13.87
N THR A 44 -8.28 -9.74 -14.17
CA THR A 44 -7.87 -9.37 -15.53
C THR A 44 -6.36 -9.17 -15.72
N SER A 45 -5.58 -9.02 -14.65
CA SER A 45 -4.16 -8.65 -14.75
C SER A 45 -3.29 -9.32 -13.68
N ARG A 46 -1.98 -9.27 -13.88
CA ARG A 46 -0.98 -9.64 -12.87
C ARG A 46 -0.71 -8.44 -11.97
N ILE A 47 -1.42 -8.37 -10.86
CA ILE A 47 -1.14 -7.41 -9.79
C ILE A 47 -0.53 -8.11 -8.58
N HIS A 48 0.32 -7.42 -7.83
CA HIS A 48 0.95 -7.94 -6.62
C HIS A 48 0.61 -7.07 -5.42
N ALA A 49 0.18 -7.73 -4.33
CA ALA A 49 -0.13 -7.13 -3.04
C ALA A 49 -0.92 -5.79 -3.10
N PRO A 50 -2.06 -5.71 -3.83
CA PRO A 50 -2.85 -4.48 -3.86
C PRO A 50 -3.40 -4.16 -2.46
N LYS A 51 -3.24 -2.91 -2.02
CA LYS A 51 -3.70 -2.43 -0.71
C LYS A 51 -4.38 -1.07 -0.88
N VAL A 52 -5.43 -0.82 -0.09
CA VAL A 52 -6.05 0.50 -0.01
C VAL A 52 -5.37 1.25 1.13
N MET A 53 -4.84 2.43 0.84
CA MET A 53 -4.13 3.28 1.79
C MET A 53 -4.91 4.57 2.00
N VAL A 54 -4.89 5.09 3.22
CA VAL A 54 -5.47 6.40 3.57
C VAL A 54 -4.45 7.27 4.29
N ARG A 55 -4.56 8.58 4.08
CA ARG A 55 -3.78 9.56 4.85
C ARG A 55 -4.45 9.78 6.19
N LYS A 56 -3.74 9.47 7.28
CA LYS A 56 -4.16 9.82 8.64
C LYS A 56 -3.17 10.76 9.29
N PRO A 57 -3.60 11.56 10.30
CA PRO A 57 -2.67 12.34 11.12
C PRO A 57 -1.62 11.41 11.73
N LYS A 58 -0.35 11.73 11.49
CA LYS A 58 0.77 11.04 12.12
C LYS A 58 0.66 11.19 13.63
N LYS A 59 0.78 10.09 14.36
CA LYS A 59 0.73 10.09 15.83
C LYS A 59 2.14 10.01 16.41
N ASP A 60 2.36 10.69 17.53
CA ASP A 60 3.56 10.55 18.33
C ASP A 60 3.54 9.22 19.12
N LYS A 61 4.63 8.93 19.85
CA LYS A 61 4.73 7.72 20.69
C LYS A 61 3.67 7.66 21.82
N ARG A 62 2.99 8.77 22.11
CA ARG A 62 1.97 8.90 23.15
C ARG A 62 0.54 8.92 22.57
N GLY A 63 0.41 8.77 21.25
CA GLY A 63 -0.87 8.74 20.54
C GLY A 63 -1.42 10.10 20.13
N ASN A 64 -0.71 11.20 20.38
CA ASN A 64 -1.16 12.54 20.02
C ASN A 64 -0.84 12.85 18.55
N PRO A 65 -1.69 13.60 17.83
CA PRO A 65 -1.38 14.06 16.48
C PRO A 65 -0.12 14.94 16.48
N VAL A 66 0.81 14.65 15.58
CA VAL A 66 1.98 15.49 15.32
C VAL A 66 1.51 16.70 14.52
N ILE A 67 1.55 17.87 15.14
CA ILE A 67 1.22 19.14 14.48
C ILE A 67 2.52 19.74 13.95
N SER A 68 2.65 19.89 12.63
CA SER A 68 3.71 20.70 12.02
C SER A 68 3.15 22.08 11.67
N LYS A 69 3.97 23.12 11.85
CA LYS A 69 3.58 24.52 11.62
C LYS A 69 3.36 24.85 10.13
N THR A 70 3.88 24.02 9.24
CA THR A 70 3.90 24.28 7.78
C THR A 70 2.98 23.34 7.02
N THR A 71 2.70 22.14 7.54
CA THR A 71 1.86 21.14 6.86
C THR A 71 1.31 20.17 7.90
N LEU A 72 0.10 19.65 7.70
CA LEU A 72 -0.38 18.53 8.50
C LEU A 72 0.60 17.36 8.34
N ALA A 73 1.14 16.84 9.45
CA ALA A 73 1.97 15.65 9.39
C ALA A 73 1.03 14.46 9.14
N LEU A 74 1.01 13.98 7.90
CA LEU A 74 0.17 12.85 7.48
C LEU A 74 1.05 11.62 7.22
N GLU A 75 0.51 10.45 7.53
CA GLU A 75 1.12 9.17 7.27
C GLU A 75 0.15 8.28 6.50
N TRP A 76 0.69 7.44 5.61
CA TRP A 76 -0.10 6.46 4.86
C TRP A 76 -0.30 5.22 5.73
N GLU A 77 -1.54 4.96 6.10
CA GLU A 77 -1.94 3.76 6.82
C GLU A 77 -2.87 2.90 5.95
N LEU A 78 -2.98 1.62 6.28
CA LEU A 78 -3.99 0.75 5.68
C LEU A 78 -5.40 1.26 6.03
N TYR A 79 -6.27 1.26 5.02
CA TYR A 79 -7.68 1.64 5.14
C TYR A 79 -8.49 0.59 5.89
#